data_AF-A0A7C2H7A8-F1
#
_entry.id   AF-A0A7C2H7A8-F1
#
_cell.length_a   1.000
_cell.length_b   1.000
_cell.length_c   1.000
_cell.angle_alpha   90.00
_cell.angle_beta   90.00
_cell.angle_gamma   90.00
#
_symmetry.space_group_name_H-M   'P 1'
#
loop_
_entity.id
_entity.type
_entity.pdbx_description
1 polymer ?
#
loop_
_entity_poly.entity_id
_entity_poly.type
_entity_poly.pdbx_seq_one_letter_code
_entity_poly.pdbx_strand_id
1 'polypeptide(L)'
;MSEEKQAEDFEALKERIAELEAENEKLKATITEATKTLTAYVERERETAIKSILEKTTISKDELEKLDLTQLRLIEKGVDNVKGTVKNVRSAGNAQCEGENRLTVGCLYHRKERE
;
A
#
# COMPACT_ATOMS: atom_id res chain seq x y z
N MET A 1 -33.27 -51.45 9.17
CA MET A 1 -33.11 -50.76 7.88
C MET A 1 -33.14 -51.83 6.81
N SER A 2 -34.02 -51.74 5.81
CA SER A 2 -34.08 -52.69 4.69
C SER A 2 -32.95 -52.40 3.69
N GLU A 3 -32.50 -53.44 2.98
CA GLU A 3 -31.43 -53.34 1.97
C GLU A 3 -31.77 -52.37 0.83
N GLU A 4 -33.04 -52.33 0.40
CA GLU A 4 -33.53 -51.38 -0.61
C GLU A 4 -33.36 -49.92 -0.17
N LYS A 5 -33.64 -49.62 1.11
CA LYS A 5 -33.51 -48.27 1.64
C LYS A 5 -32.06 -47.83 1.76
N GLN A 6 -31.16 -48.76 2.05
CA GLN A 6 -29.71 -48.50 2.04
C GLN A 6 -29.17 -48.26 0.63
N ALA A 7 -29.71 -48.95 -0.38
CA ALA A 7 -29.32 -48.75 -1.77
C ALA A 7 -29.78 -47.38 -2.30
N GLU A 8 -31.02 -46.97 -1.99
CA GLU A 8 -31.54 -45.64 -2.32
C GLU A 8 -30.71 -44.52 -1.67
N ASP A 9 -30.40 -44.65 -0.37
CA ASP A 9 -29.57 -43.69 0.36
C ASP A 9 -28.15 -43.59 -0.24
N PHE A 10 -27.59 -44.69 -0.73
CA PHE A 10 -26.25 -44.72 -1.34
C PHE A 10 -26.20 -44.02 -2.70
N GLU A 11 -27.22 -44.24 -3.55
CA GLU A 11 -27.31 -43.53 -4.84
C GLU A 11 -27.54 -42.02 -4.64
N ALA A 12 -28.40 -41.63 -3.68
CA ALA A 12 -28.58 -40.23 -3.33
C ALA A 12 -27.26 -39.56 -2.85
N LEU A 13 -26.44 -40.29 -2.08
CA LEU A 13 -25.12 -39.81 -1.67
C LEU A 13 -24.15 -39.65 -2.84
N LYS A 14 -24.15 -40.56 -3.83
CA LYS A 14 -23.32 -40.43 -5.03
C LYS A 14 -23.70 -39.23 -5.86
N GLU A 15 -25.00 -39.02 -6.10
CA GLU A 15 -25.49 -37.84 -6.80
C GLU A 15 -25.05 -36.58 -6.08
N ARG A 16 -25.18 -36.55 -4.74
CA ARG A 16 -24.73 -35.41 -3.95
C ARG A 16 -23.23 -35.16 -4.02
N ILE A 17 -22.41 -36.22 -4.04
CA ILE A 17 -20.96 -36.09 -4.22
C ILE A 17 -20.64 -35.51 -5.59
N ALA A 18 -21.26 -36.02 -6.66
CA ALA A 18 -21.04 -35.51 -8.01
C ALA A 18 -21.45 -34.04 -8.17
N GLU A 19 -22.56 -33.63 -7.54
CA GLU A 19 -22.97 -32.22 -7.48
C GLU A 19 -21.92 -31.34 -6.78
N LEU A 20 -21.44 -31.79 -5.61
CA LEU A 20 -20.44 -31.05 -4.82
C LEU A 20 -19.09 -30.98 -5.52
N GLU A 21 -18.68 -32.02 -6.26
CA GLU A 21 -17.48 -32.01 -7.08
C GLU A 21 -17.62 -31.01 -8.24
N ALA A 22 -18.76 -31.00 -8.93
CA ALA A 22 -19.05 -30.05 -9.99
C ALA A 22 -19.09 -28.60 -9.47
N GLU A 23 -19.65 -28.37 -8.29
CA GLU A 23 -19.64 -27.06 -7.63
C GLU A 23 -18.23 -26.63 -7.23
N ASN A 24 -17.42 -27.54 -6.67
CA ASN A 24 -16.03 -27.25 -6.32
C ASN A 24 -15.19 -26.87 -7.55
N GLU A 25 -15.36 -27.55 -8.68
CA GLU A 25 -14.65 -27.18 -9.91
C GLU A 25 -15.08 -25.81 -10.44
N LYS A 26 -16.37 -25.47 -10.35
CA LYS A 26 -16.86 -24.12 -10.68
C LYS A 26 -16.22 -23.07 -9.76
N LEU A 27 -16.21 -23.31 -8.44
CA LEU A 27 -15.62 -22.39 -7.47
C LEU A 27 -14.12 -22.17 -7.72
N LYS A 28 -13.37 -23.25 -8.02
CA LYS A 28 -11.95 -23.13 -8.40
C LYS A 28 -11.78 -22.26 -9.63
N ALA A 29 -12.57 -22.49 -10.68
CA ALA A 29 -12.52 -21.67 -11.90
C ALA A 29 -12.77 -20.20 -11.60
N THR A 30 -13.82 -19.88 -10.82
CA THR A 30 -14.13 -18.50 -10.40
C THR A 30 -12.99 -17.87 -9.59
N ILE A 31 -12.38 -18.61 -8.66
CA ILE A 31 -11.22 -18.11 -7.90
C ILE A 31 -10.04 -17.79 -8.83
N THR A 32 -9.77 -18.64 -9.82
CA THR A 32 -8.67 -18.37 -10.77
C THR A 32 -8.94 -17.12 -11.60
N GLU A 33 -10.19 -16.88 -12.03
CA GLU A 33 -10.57 -15.70 -12.79
C GLU A 33 -10.52 -14.43 -11.93
N ALA A 34 -11.04 -14.50 -10.70
CA ALA A 34 -10.94 -13.42 -9.71
C ALA A 34 -9.48 -13.07 -9.39
N THR A 35 -8.61 -14.07 -9.29
CA THR A 35 -7.18 -13.85 -9.05
C THR A 35 -6.52 -13.16 -10.24
N LYS A 36 -6.79 -13.62 -11.47
CA LYS A 36 -6.25 -12.99 -12.69
C LYS A 36 -6.69 -11.53 -12.84
N THR A 37 -7.97 -11.26 -12.60
CA THR A 37 -8.51 -9.91 -12.67
C THR A 37 -7.91 -8.99 -11.61
N LEU A 38 -7.73 -9.49 -10.37
CA LEU A 38 -7.08 -8.73 -9.31
C LEU A 38 -5.60 -8.44 -9.62
N THR A 39 -4.85 -9.43 -10.13
CA THR A 39 -3.45 -9.22 -10.52
C THR A 39 -3.33 -8.16 -11.61
N ALA A 40 -4.17 -8.24 -12.66
CA ALA A 40 -4.16 -7.25 -13.73
C ALA A 40 -4.54 -5.85 -13.24
N TYR A 41 -5.46 -5.74 -12.27
CA TYR A 41 -5.79 -4.46 -11.63
C TYR A 41 -4.58 -3.89 -10.86
N VAL A 42 -3.92 -4.72 -10.04
CA VAL A 42 -2.75 -4.30 -9.27
C VAL A 42 -1.61 -3.84 -10.19
N GLU A 43 -1.35 -4.54 -11.29
CA GLU A 43 -0.32 -4.16 -12.26
C GLU A 43 -0.61 -2.78 -12.89
N ARG A 44 -1.85 -2.54 -13.33
CA ARG A 44 -2.25 -1.22 -13.88
C ARG A 44 -2.13 -0.09 -12.85
N GLU A 45 -2.51 -0.35 -11.61
CA GLU A 45 -2.38 0.62 -10.52
C GLU A 45 -0.91 0.92 -10.22
N ARG A 46 -0.03 -0.10 -10.25
CA ARG A 46 1.41 0.08 -10.09
C ARG A 46 1.98 0.94 -11.21
N GLU A 47 1.67 0.64 -12.48
CA GLU A 47 2.12 1.43 -13.62
C GLU A 47 1.65 2.90 -13.53
N THR A 48 0.40 3.11 -13.12
CA THR A 48 -0.17 4.45 -12.95
C THR A 48 0.54 5.24 -11.85
N ALA A 49 0.78 4.61 -10.69
CA ALA A 49 1.51 5.23 -9.58
C ALA A 49 2.96 5.56 -9.96
N ILE A 50 3.67 4.62 -10.61
CA ILE A 50 5.04 4.83 -11.11
C ILE A 50 5.07 6.04 -12.05
N LYS A 51 4.14 6.11 -13.01
CA LYS A 51 4.06 7.22 -13.95
C LYS A 51 3.82 8.56 -13.24
N SER A 52 2.87 8.61 -12.30
CA SER A 52 2.56 9.79 -11.49
C SER A 52 3.79 10.29 -10.69
N ILE A 53 4.56 9.36 -10.12
CA ILE A 53 5.79 9.68 -9.38
C ILE A 53 6.88 10.20 -10.32
N LEU A 54 7.09 9.56 -11.47
CA LEU A 54 8.10 9.98 -12.45
C LEU A 54 7.81 11.35 -13.06
N GLU A 55 6.54 11.73 -13.21
CA GLU A 55 6.15 13.06 -13.68
C GLU A 55 6.46 14.17 -12.67
N LYS A 56 6.62 13.82 -11.39
CA LYS A 56 6.74 14.79 -10.29
C LYS A 56 8.10 14.74 -9.58
N THR A 57 8.91 13.70 -9.84
CA THR A 57 10.18 13.45 -9.14
C THR A 57 11.27 13.01 -10.12
N THR A 58 12.52 12.98 -9.64
CA THR A 58 13.68 12.50 -10.41
C THR A 58 14.09 11.07 -10.02
N ILE A 59 13.20 10.32 -9.36
CA ILE A 59 13.48 8.93 -8.93
C ILE A 59 13.60 8.06 -10.18
N SER A 60 14.52 7.08 -10.16
CA SER A 60 14.69 6.19 -11.30
C SER A 60 13.52 5.21 -11.45
N LYS A 61 13.14 4.92 -12.69
CA LYS A 61 12.07 3.95 -12.98
C LYS A 61 12.38 2.56 -12.41
N ASP A 62 13.63 2.13 -12.52
CA ASP A 62 14.10 0.82 -12.06
C ASP A 62 13.99 0.63 -10.54
N GLU A 63 14.12 1.72 -9.76
CA GLU A 63 13.89 1.68 -8.31
C GLU A 63 12.41 1.56 -7.98
N LEU A 64 11.55 2.27 -8.72
CA LEU A 64 10.10 2.23 -8.51
C LEU A 64 9.48 0.87 -8.91
N GLU A 65 10.00 0.23 -9.96
CA GLU A 65 9.52 -1.09 -10.40
C GLU A 65 9.77 -2.22 -9.38
N LYS A 66 10.72 -2.03 -8.45
CA LYS A 66 11.01 -2.98 -7.36
C LYS A 66 10.06 -2.84 -6.17
N LEU A 67 9.30 -1.75 -6.09
CA LEU A 67 8.41 -1.46 -4.97
C LEU A 67 7.02 -2.06 -5.17
N ASP A 68 6.38 -2.44 -4.06
CA ASP A 68 4.98 -2.85 -4.08
C ASP A 68 4.03 -1.64 -4.23
N LEU A 69 2.76 -1.91 -4.54
CA LEU A 69 1.76 -0.86 -4.76
C LEU A 69 1.56 0.04 -3.52
N THR A 70 1.70 -0.52 -2.32
CA THR A 70 1.48 0.21 -1.06
C THR A 70 2.60 1.24 -0.85
N GLN A 71 3.84 0.83 -1.09
CA GLN A 71 5.02 1.67 -1.05
C GLN A 71 4.95 2.78 -2.11
N LEU A 72 4.56 2.44 -3.34
CA LEU A 72 4.38 3.42 -4.42
C LEU A 72 3.31 4.47 -4.05
N ARG A 73 2.16 4.06 -3.52
CA ARG A 73 1.11 5.00 -3.08
C ARG A 73 1.56 5.89 -1.92
N LEU A 74 2.41 5.39 -1.02
CA LEU A 74 2.98 6.20 0.05
C LEU A 74 3.90 7.29 -0.50
N ILE A 75 4.74 6.94 -1.48
CA ILE A 75 5.62 7.89 -2.16
C ILE A 75 4.79 8.92 -2.91
N GLU A 76 3.81 8.50 -3.71
CA GLU A 76 2.91 9.40 -4.44
C GLU A 76 2.24 10.43 -3.52
N LYS A 77 1.69 9.96 -2.38
CA LYS A 77 1.11 10.84 -1.36
C LYS A 77 2.13 11.81 -0.77
N GLY A 78 3.35 11.35 -0.52
CA GLY A 78 4.45 12.20 -0.04
C GLY A 78 4.78 13.31 -1.04
N VAL A 79 4.91 12.96 -2.32
CA VAL A 79 5.19 13.89 -3.41
C VAL A 79 4.10 14.95 -3.56
N ASP A 80 2.83 14.55 -3.46
CA ASP A 80 1.70 15.47 -3.54
C ASP A 80 1.63 16.43 -2.34
N ASN A 81 1.96 15.95 -1.13
CA ASN A 81 1.99 16.78 0.07
C ASN A 81 3.15 17.79 0.08
N VAL A 82 4.31 17.45 -0.48
CA VAL A 82 5.47 18.34 -0.52
C VAL A 82 5.20 19.56 -1.39
N LYS A 83 4.42 19.44 -2.48
CA LYS A 83 4.01 20.59 -3.30
C LYS A 83 3.12 21.61 -2.56
N GLY A 84 2.44 21.21 -1.48
CA GLY A 84 1.52 22.07 -0.72
C GLY A 84 2.09 22.69 0.57
N THR A 85 3.27 22.28 1.05
CA THR A 85 3.70 22.56 2.43
C THR A 85 4.84 23.58 2.54
N VAL A 86 5.25 24.24 1.45
CA VAL A 86 6.16 25.40 1.53
C VAL A 86 5.37 26.66 1.94
N LYS A 87 4.75 26.65 3.13
CA LYS A 87 4.26 27.89 3.75
C LYS A 87 5.47 28.68 4.25
N ASN A 88 5.95 29.60 3.41
CA ASN A 88 6.64 30.84 3.75
C ASN A 88 7.47 30.86 5.06
N VAL A 89 8.61 30.15 5.11
CA VAL A 89 9.66 30.43 6.12
C VAL A 89 10.31 31.80 5.88
N ARG A 90 10.14 32.39 4.69
CA ARG A 90 10.72 33.69 4.30
C ARG A 90 10.14 34.91 5.02
N SER A 91 9.09 34.75 5.84
CA SER A 91 8.50 35.85 6.61
C SER A 91 8.93 35.87 8.09
N ALA A 92 9.64 34.84 8.57
CA ALA A 92 10.13 34.78 9.95
C ALA A 92 11.42 35.61 10.20
N GLY A 93 11.89 36.36 9.19
CA GLY A 93 13.10 37.17 9.27
C GLY A 93 12.89 38.66 9.54
N ASN A 94 11.65 39.17 9.55
CA ASN A 94 11.39 40.61 9.66
C ASN A 94 10.67 41.06 10.94
N ALA A 95 10.53 40.18 11.92
CA ALA A 95 10.16 40.58 13.27
C ALA A 95 11.42 40.62 14.13
N GLN A 96 11.87 41.83 14.47
CA GLN A 96 12.75 42.04 15.62
C GLN A 96 12.02 41.50 16.86
N CYS A 97 12.28 40.26 17.25
CA CYS A 97 11.95 39.79 18.59
C CYS A 97 13.00 40.37 19.54
N GLU A 98 12.69 41.52 20.13
CA GLU A 98 13.20 41.89 21.45
C GLU A 98 12.60 40.90 22.45
N GLY A 99 13.39 39.93 22.85
CA GLY A 99 12.96 38.86 23.74
C GLY A 99 14.11 37.93 24.01
N GLU A 100 14.76 38.16 25.14
CA GLU A 100 15.81 37.32 25.74
C GLU A 100 15.30 35.88 25.91
N ASN A 101 15.39 35.04 24.88
CA ASN A 101 15.39 33.58 24.98
C ASN A 101 15.63 32.92 23.61
N ARG A 102 16.72 33.31 22.93
CA ARG A 102 17.25 32.54 21.80
C ARG A 102 18.31 31.56 22.30
N LEU A 103 17.87 30.37 22.71
CA LEU A 103 18.73 29.20 22.72
C LEU A 103 19.09 28.86 21.27
N THR A 104 20.22 29.39 20.81
CA THR A 104 20.81 28.98 19.54
C THR A 104 21.66 27.72 19.78
N VAL A 105 21.83 26.88 18.75
CA VAL A 105 22.63 25.64 18.84
C VAL A 105 24.10 25.94 19.23
N GLY A 106 24.58 27.17 19.00
CA GLY A 106 25.88 27.65 19.48
C GLY A 106 25.97 27.91 20.99
N CYS A 107 24.85 27.97 21.70
CA CYS A 107 24.80 28.14 23.17
C CYS A 107 24.97 26.81 23.94
N LEU A 108 24.92 25.66 23.26
CA LEU A 108 25.07 24.33 23.88
C LEU A 108 26.54 23.92 24.12
N TYR A 109 27.51 24.66 23.57
CA TYR A 109 28.90 24.20 23.52
C TYR A 109 29.92 25.11 24.19
N HIS A 110 29.58 25.92 25.20
CA HIS A 110 30.60 26.66 25.97
C HIS A 110 30.43 26.54 27.49
N ARG A 111 31.56 26.19 28.14
CA ARG A 111 31.87 25.95 29.57
C ARG A 111 31.48 24.56 30.12
N LYS A 112 32.42 23.80 30.68
CA LYS A 112 33.44 24.22 31.66
C LYS A 112 34.80 23.54 31.47
N GLU A 113 35.83 24.36 31.26
CA GLU A 113 37.11 24.22 31.97
C GLU A 113 37.51 25.62 32.46
N ARG A 114 38.17 25.66 33.64
CA ARG A 114 38.73 26.82 34.39
C ARG A 114 37.71 27.53 35.30
N GLU A 115 37.90 27.66 36.61
CA GLU A 115 39.01 27.39 37.57
C GLU A 115 38.43 26.76 38.84
#